data_AF-A0A1U7W7Z9-F1
#
_entry.id   AF-A0A1U7W7Z9-F1
#
_cell.length_a   1.000
_cell.length_b   1.000
_cell.length_c   1.000
_cell.angle_alpha   90.00
_cell.angle_beta   90.00
_cell.angle_gamma   90.00
#
_symmetry.space_group_name_H-M   'P 1'
#
loop_
_entity.id
_entity.type
_entity.pdbx_description
1 polymer ?
#
loop_
_entity_poly.entity_id
_entity_poly.type
_entity_poly.pdbx_seq_one_letter_code
_entity_poly.pdbx_strand_id
1 'polypeptide(L)'
;MVLSHSRRFSSRLCKAGALDPKKVKGTILVCLRGDNARVDKGQQDALAGAVGMVPANDYASGDEIIADPHVLPATQISYTDGLELFAYVNSTSFHYTSNDSIGNKAAPVMAAFSSIGPNTVAQEILKVLHWFINFSLK
;
A
#
# COMPACT_ATOMS: atom_id res chain seq x y z
N MET A 1 3.11 16.13 -2.74
CA MET A 1 2.15 15.02 -2.63
C MET A 1 0.75 15.60 -2.71
N VAL A 2 -0.17 14.95 -3.42
CA VAL A 2 -1.55 15.43 -3.57
C VAL A 2 -2.50 14.26 -3.32
N LEU A 3 -3.47 14.44 -2.43
CA LEU A 3 -4.56 13.48 -2.32
C LEU A 3 -5.44 13.61 -3.56
N SER A 4 -5.94 12.49 -4.07
CA SER A 4 -6.98 12.48 -5.09
C SER A 4 -8.28 13.10 -4.52
N HIS A 5 -8.33 14.43 -4.45
CA HIS A 5 -9.36 15.27 -3.81
C HIS A 5 -10.72 15.27 -4.53
N SER A 6 -10.98 14.28 -5.39
CA SER A 6 -12.25 14.15 -6.08
C SER A 6 -13.27 13.43 -5.18
N ARG A 7 -14.53 13.90 -5.20
CA ARG A 7 -15.66 13.27 -4.49
C ARG A 7 -16.02 11.89 -5.05
N ARG A 8 -15.39 11.46 -6.14
CA ARG A 8 -15.61 10.15 -6.76
C ARG A 8 -14.76 9.10 -6.06
N PHE A 9 -15.40 8.06 -5.56
CA PHE A 9 -14.74 6.91 -4.95
C PHE A 9 -13.65 6.31 -5.85
N SER A 10 -13.90 6.23 -7.17
CA SER A 10 -12.96 5.72 -8.16
C SER A 10 -11.64 6.48 -8.24
N SER A 11 -11.62 7.79 -7.96
CA SER A 11 -10.38 8.57 -8.01
C SER A 11 -9.53 8.34 -6.77
N ARG A 12 -10.14 8.12 -5.60
CA ARG A 12 -9.43 7.75 -4.37
C ARG A 12 -8.74 6.40 -4.49
N LEU A 13 -9.34 5.50 -5.28
CA LEU A 13 -8.76 4.21 -5.62
C LEU A 13 -7.80 4.26 -6.82
N CYS A 14 -7.58 5.42 -7.43
CA CYS A 14 -6.71 5.58 -8.60
C CYS A 14 -7.07 4.61 -9.74
N LYS A 15 -8.38 4.44 -9.98
CA LYS A 15 -8.88 3.59 -11.07
C LYS A 15 -8.60 4.23 -12.43
N ALA A 16 -8.52 3.38 -13.45
CA ALA A 16 -8.38 3.81 -14.84
C ALA A 16 -9.41 4.89 -15.22
N GLY A 17 -8.94 5.97 -15.83
CA GLY A 17 -9.77 7.10 -16.26
C GLY A 17 -10.35 7.97 -15.14
N ALA A 18 -10.02 7.71 -13.86
CA ALA A 18 -10.55 8.48 -12.73
C ALA A 18 -9.67 9.68 -12.32
N LEU A 19 -8.45 9.76 -12.85
CA LEU A 19 -7.45 10.79 -12.53
C LEU A 19 -7.47 11.91 -13.57
N ASP A 20 -7.36 13.16 -13.11
CA ASP A 20 -7.22 14.33 -13.98
C ASP A 20 -5.72 14.62 -14.20
N PRO A 21 -5.17 14.38 -15.41
CA PRO A 21 -3.74 14.54 -15.68
C PRO A 21 -3.22 15.95 -15.38
N LYS A 22 -4.07 16.98 -15.48
CA LYS A 22 -3.67 18.37 -15.18
C LYS A 22 -3.35 18.58 -13.70
N LYS A 23 -3.97 17.80 -12.82
CA LYS A 23 -3.76 17.87 -11.36
C LYS A 23 -2.71 16.89 -10.85
N VAL A 24 -2.51 15.79 -11.58
CA VAL A 24 -1.63 14.69 -11.18
C VAL A 24 -0.19 14.88 -11.67
N LYS A 25 0.00 15.53 -12.81
CA LYS A 25 1.32 15.65 -13.45
C LYS A 25 2.37 16.23 -12.50
N GLY A 26 3.48 15.50 -12.31
CA GLY A 26 4.60 15.94 -11.47
C GLY A 26 4.39 15.77 -9.97
N THR A 27 3.33 15.08 -9.55
CA THR A 27 2.98 14.91 -8.13
C THR A 27 3.17 13.47 -7.64
N ILE A 28 3.28 13.31 -6.32
CA ILE A 28 3.17 12.02 -5.65
C ILE A 28 1.72 11.84 -5.23
N LEU A 29 1.07 10.77 -5.67
CA LEU A 29 -0.33 10.48 -5.35
C LEU A 29 -0.45 9.58 -4.12
N VAL A 30 -1.54 9.77 -3.37
CA VAL A 30 -1.97 8.83 -2.32
C VAL A 30 -3.24 8.12 -2.78
N CYS A 31 -3.17 6.80 -2.86
CA CYS A 31 -4.24 5.94 -3.38
C CYS A 31 -4.71 4.98 -2.29
N LEU A 32 -6.01 4.91 -2.04
CA LEU A 32 -6.58 3.95 -1.10
C LEU A 32 -6.56 2.52 -1.68
N ARG A 33 -6.29 1.54 -0.83
CA ARG A 33 -6.49 0.12 -1.10
C ARG A 33 -7.99 -0.18 -1.26
N GLY A 34 -8.32 -1.16 -2.11
CA GLY A 34 -9.69 -1.55 -2.42
C GLY A 34 -9.80 -2.19 -3.80
N ASP A 35 -11.01 -2.20 -4.37
CA ASP A 35 -11.53 -2.83 -5.61
C ASP A 35 -10.59 -3.17 -6.79
N ASN A 36 -9.42 -2.54 -6.93
CA ASN A 36 -8.47 -2.80 -8.01
C ASN A 36 -7.08 -3.13 -7.47
N ALA A 37 -6.31 -3.88 -8.27
CA ALA A 37 -4.99 -4.36 -7.90
C ALA A 37 -4.06 -3.21 -7.49
N ARG A 38 -3.25 -3.42 -6.45
CA ARG A 38 -2.30 -2.41 -5.95
C ARG A 38 -1.31 -1.97 -7.03
N VAL A 39 -0.82 -2.93 -7.81
CA VAL A 39 0.06 -2.67 -8.96
C VAL A 39 -0.61 -1.89 -10.10
N ASP A 40 -1.91 -2.14 -10.36
CA ASP A 40 -2.67 -1.40 -11.39
C ASP A 40 -2.76 0.09 -11.04
N LYS A 41 -2.97 0.44 -9.76
CA LYS A 41 -2.97 1.83 -9.30
C LYS A 41 -1.70 2.57 -9.71
N GLY A 42 -0.53 1.94 -9.50
CA GLY A 42 0.76 2.52 -9.89
C GLY A 42 0.89 2.74 -11.40
N GLN A 43 0.32 1.84 -12.20
CA GLN A 43 0.25 2.01 -13.65
C GLN A 43 -0.64 3.19 -14.05
N GLN A 44 -1.83 3.32 -13.44
CA GLN A 44 -2.74 4.43 -13.74
C GLN A 44 -2.16 5.79 -13.32
N ASP A 45 -1.46 5.83 -12.18
CA ASP A 45 -0.76 7.01 -11.69
C ASP A 45 0.34 7.45 -12.66
N ALA A 46 1.13 6.50 -13.17
CA ALA A 46 2.16 6.76 -14.19
C ALA A 46 1.56 7.31 -15.49
N LEU A 47 0.46 6.70 -15.96
CA LEU A 47 -0.26 7.16 -17.15
C LEU A 47 -0.83 8.57 -16.97
N ALA A 48 -1.25 8.93 -15.76
CA ALA A 48 -1.72 10.26 -15.40
C ALA A 48 -0.58 11.28 -15.19
N GLY A 49 0.68 10.85 -15.24
CA GLY A 49 1.87 11.70 -15.13
C GLY A 49 2.38 11.92 -13.71
N ALA A 50 1.99 11.09 -12.74
CA ALA A 50 2.54 11.11 -11.40
C ALA A 50 4.02 10.72 -11.42
N VAL A 51 4.79 11.22 -10.44
CA VAL A 51 6.21 10.88 -10.26
C VAL A 51 6.44 9.86 -9.15
N GLY A 52 5.39 9.50 -8.41
CA GLY A 52 5.40 8.49 -7.35
C GLY A 52 4.01 8.22 -6.78
N MET A 53 3.88 7.16 -5.99
CA MET A 53 2.61 6.73 -5.41
C MET A 53 2.79 6.27 -3.96
N VAL A 54 1.79 6.52 -3.11
CA VAL A 54 1.69 5.98 -1.76
C VAL A 54 0.36 5.23 -1.64
N PRO A 55 0.36 3.90 -1.82
CA PRO A 55 -0.82 3.10 -1.52
C PRO A 55 -1.07 3.06 -0.01
N ALA A 56 -2.20 3.58 0.44
CA ALA A 56 -2.64 3.58 1.83
C ALA A 56 -3.67 2.47 2.05
N ASN A 57 -3.46 1.66 3.09
CA ASN A 57 -4.39 0.58 3.42
C ASN A 57 -5.78 1.10 3.81
N ASP A 58 -6.78 0.27 3.54
CA ASP A 58 -8.12 0.41 4.07
C ASP A 58 -8.20 -0.22 5.47
N TYR A 59 -9.31 0.03 6.17
CA TYR A 59 -9.51 -0.45 7.53
C TYR A 59 -9.36 -1.98 7.67
N ALA A 60 -9.82 -2.75 6.68
CA ALA A 60 -9.75 -4.21 6.74
C ALA A 60 -8.33 -4.77 6.59
N SER A 61 -7.44 -4.04 5.91
CA SER A 61 -6.05 -4.45 5.70
C SER A 61 -5.10 -4.00 6.83
N GLY A 62 -5.52 -3.02 7.65
CA GLY A 62 -4.77 -2.57 8.83
C GLY A 62 -3.31 -2.23 8.52
N ASP A 63 -2.39 -2.87 9.26
CA ASP A 63 -0.94 -2.63 9.19
C ASP A 63 -0.22 -3.61 8.22
N GLU A 64 -0.96 -4.36 7.40
CA GLU A 64 -0.35 -5.28 6.43
C GLU A 64 0.41 -4.51 5.35
N ILE A 65 1.73 -4.67 5.31
CA ILE A 65 2.58 -4.13 4.23
C ILE A 65 3.00 -5.26 3.29
N ILE A 66 2.73 -5.10 2.00
CA ILE A 66 3.12 -6.04 0.94
C ILE A 66 4.06 -5.32 -0.02
N ALA A 67 5.24 -5.91 -0.26
CA ALA A 67 6.21 -5.38 -1.20
C ALA A 67 5.85 -5.73 -2.64
N ASP A 68 4.86 -5.02 -3.21
CA ASP A 68 4.51 -5.15 -4.62
C ASP A 68 5.46 -4.36 -5.54
N PRO A 69 5.83 -4.90 -6.71
CA PRO A 69 6.62 -4.16 -7.69
C PRO A 69 5.75 -3.14 -8.43
N HIS A 70 6.05 -1.86 -8.24
CA HIS A 70 5.35 -0.75 -8.92
C HIS A 70 6.20 -0.15 -10.06
N VAL A 71 5.54 0.39 -11.08
CA VAL A 71 6.20 1.06 -12.23
C VAL A 71 6.76 2.45 -11.91
N LEU A 72 6.35 3.01 -10.77
CA LEU A 72 6.86 4.26 -10.19
C LEU A 72 7.40 3.98 -8.79
N PRO A 73 8.26 4.87 -8.25
CA PRO A 73 8.60 4.84 -6.83
C PRO A 73 7.35 4.82 -5.97
N ALA A 74 7.19 3.79 -5.16
CA ALA A 74 6.04 3.63 -4.30
C ALA A 74 6.38 3.04 -2.95
N THR A 75 5.67 3.49 -1.91
CA THR A 75 5.78 2.97 -0.55
C THR A 75 4.39 2.77 0.03
N GLN A 76 4.08 1.54 0.44
CA GLN A 76 2.79 1.23 1.06
C GLN A 76 2.82 1.63 2.54
N ILE A 77 1.72 2.24 3.00
CA ILE A 77 1.55 2.66 4.39
C ILE A 77 0.34 1.96 5.03
N SER A 78 0.37 1.85 6.35
CA SER A 78 -0.73 1.29 7.13
C SER A 78 -1.98 2.17 7.06
N TYR A 79 -3.10 1.65 7.57
CA TYR A 79 -4.33 2.42 7.68
C TYR A 79 -4.15 3.64 8.61
N THR A 80 -3.47 3.46 9.75
CA THR A 80 -3.25 4.55 10.73
C THR A 80 -2.38 5.65 10.15
N ASP A 81 -1.27 5.28 9.53
CA ASP A 81 -0.34 6.22 8.90
C ASP A 81 -1.02 6.92 7.72
N GLY A 82 -1.90 6.21 7.01
CA GLY A 82 -2.79 6.77 6.00
C GLY A 82 -3.63 7.91 6.56
N LEU A 83 -4.35 7.69 7.66
CA LEU A 83 -5.17 8.72 8.32
C LEU A 83 -4.35 9.95 8.71
N GLU A 84 -3.17 9.74 9.29
CA GLU A 84 -2.25 10.83 9.65
C GLU A 84 -1.77 11.60 8.43
N LEU A 85 -1.39 10.88 7.36
CA LEU A 85 -0.98 11.49 6.09
C LEU A 85 -2.12 12.29 5.45
N PHE A 86 -3.35 11.77 5.48
CA PHE A 86 -4.53 12.48 4.97
C PHE A 86 -4.77 13.79 5.75
N ALA A 87 -4.63 13.76 7.08
CA ALA A 87 -4.73 14.95 7.93
C ALA A 87 -3.58 15.95 7.67
N TYR A 88 -2.36 15.45 7.47
CA TYR A 88 -1.18 16.26 7.20
C TYR A 88 -1.27 16.99 5.86
N VAL A 89 -1.61 16.29 4.77
CA VAL A 89 -1.72 16.89 3.43
C VAL A 89 -2.82 17.95 3.36
N ASN A 90 -3.83 17.88 4.23
CA ASN A 90 -4.90 18.88 4.29
C ASN A 90 -4.53 20.13 5.12
N SER A 91 -3.50 20.05 5.97
CA SER A 91 -3.15 21.12 6.92
C SER A 91 -1.93 21.95 6.51
N THR A 92 -1.00 21.41 5.72
CA THR A 92 0.27 22.08 5.40
C THR A 92 0.79 21.79 3.99
N SER A 93 1.72 22.62 3.50
CA SER A 93 2.51 22.31 2.31
C SER A 93 3.49 21.19 2.63
N PHE A 94 3.28 20.04 2.00
CA PHE A 94 4.01 18.79 2.24
C PHE A 94 5.53 18.92 2.07
N HIS A 95 6.28 18.54 3.11
CA HIS A 95 7.74 18.32 3.07
C HIS A 95 8.03 16.82 3.25
N TYR A 96 8.75 16.20 2.30
CA TYR A 96 9.17 14.80 2.43
C TYR A 96 10.62 14.73 2.90
N THR A 97 10.87 13.84 3.84
CA THR A 97 12.21 13.41 4.25
C THR A 97 12.24 11.89 4.21
N SER A 98 13.07 11.31 3.36
CA SER A 98 13.30 9.87 3.31
C SER A 98 14.25 9.49 4.44
N ASN A 99 13.78 8.70 5.40
CA ASN A 99 14.64 8.06 6.40
C ASN A 99 14.61 6.56 6.15
N ASP A 100 15.75 5.99 5.77
CA ASP A 100 15.91 4.55 5.65
C ASP A 100 16.25 3.96 7.02
N SER A 101 15.22 3.70 7.84
CA SER A 101 15.38 2.93 9.07
C SER A 101 14.95 1.48 8.82
N ILE A 102 15.91 0.60 8.53
CA ILE A 102 15.69 -0.86 8.56
C ILE A 102 15.75 -1.28 10.02
N GLY A 103 14.60 -1.43 10.67
CA GLY A 103 14.57 -1.68 12.11
C GLY A 103 13.19 -1.94 12.71
N ASN A 104 12.36 -2.77 12.09
CA ASN A 104 11.11 -3.16 12.73
C ASN A 104 11.36 -4.23 13.81
N LYS A 105 11.10 -3.86 15.07
CA LYS A 105 11.10 -4.79 16.24
C LYS A 105 9.99 -5.85 16.20
N ALA A 106 9.08 -5.78 15.22
CA ALA A 106 7.91 -6.64 15.13
C ALA A 106 8.16 -7.98 14.42
N ALA A 107 9.39 -8.30 14.01
CA ALA A 107 9.68 -9.61 13.43
C ALA A 107 10.01 -10.66 14.51
N PRO A 108 9.54 -11.93 14.37
CA PRO A 108 8.74 -12.48 13.27
C PRO A 108 7.22 -12.43 13.54
N VAL A 109 6.42 -12.12 12.51
CA VAL A 109 4.95 -12.24 12.49
C VAL A 109 4.53 -12.95 11.20
N MET A 110 3.49 -13.78 11.25
CA MET A 110 2.95 -14.47 10.07
C MET A 110 2.38 -13.45 9.08
N ALA A 111 2.80 -13.51 7.81
CA ALA A 111 2.21 -12.67 6.77
C ALA A 111 0.73 -13.02 6.56
N ALA A 112 -0.13 -12.01 6.34
CA ALA A 112 -1.57 -12.23 6.30
C ALA A 112 -2.03 -13.06 5.07
N PHE A 113 -1.24 -13.08 4.00
CA PHE A 113 -1.48 -13.96 2.84
C PHE A 113 -1.04 -15.42 3.06
N SER A 114 -0.41 -15.75 4.19
CA SER A 114 -0.03 -17.13 4.49
C SER A 114 -1.28 -17.98 4.63
N SER A 115 -1.33 -19.12 3.93
CA SER A 115 -2.40 -20.09 4.14
C SER A 115 -2.38 -20.59 5.58
N ILE A 116 -3.54 -20.59 6.21
CA ILE A 116 -3.76 -21.10 7.56
C ILE A 116 -4.49 -22.44 7.42
N GLY A 117 -4.14 -23.41 8.26
CA GLY A 117 -4.86 -24.68 8.34
C GLY A 117 -6.33 -24.50 8.79
N PRO A 118 -7.06 -25.61 9.03
CA PRO A 118 -6.58 -26.98 9.14
C PRO A 118 -6.33 -27.67 7.80
N ASN A 119 -5.68 -28.82 7.83
CA ASN A 119 -5.60 -29.69 6.67
C ASN A 119 -7.01 -30.18 6.29
N THR A 120 -7.47 -29.89 5.08
CA THR A 120 -8.80 -30.28 4.60
C THR A 120 -8.93 -31.76 4.30
N VAL A 121 -7.81 -32.49 4.12
CA VAL A 121 -7.80 -33.93 3.82
C VAL A 121 -7.76 -34.78 5.09
N ALA A 122 -6.93 -34.40 6.06
CA ALA A 122 -6.77 -35.12 7.32
C ALA A 122 -6.60 -34.10 8.45
N GLN A 123 -7.71 -33.76 9.12
CA GLN A 123 -7.77 -32.70 10.13
C GLN A 123 -6.93 -33.02 11.37
N GLU A 124 -6.69 -34.29 11.67
CA GLU A 124 -5.79 -34.73 12.76
C GLU A 124 -4.31 -34.49 12.48
N ILE A 125 -3.93 -34.18 11.24
CA ILE A 125 -2.56 -33.84 10.86
C ILE A 125 -2.45 -32.32 10.73
N LEU A 126 -1.76 -31.69 11.68
CA LEU A 126 -1.40 -30.27 11.61
C LEU A 126 -0.62 -29.98 10.33
N LYS A 127 -1.13 -29.06 9.52
CA LYS A 127 -0.42 -28.55 8.33
C LYS A 127 0.64 -27.56 8.81
N VAL A 128 1.87 -28.02 8.96
CA VAL A 128 3.01 -27.13 9.18
C VAL A 128 3.43 -26.58 7.82
N LEU A 129 3.22 -25.29 7.57
CA LEU A 129 3.82 -24.64 6.41
C LEU A 129 5.33 -24.61 6.67
N HIS A 130 6.10 -25.45 5.99
CA HIS A 130 7.56 -25.36 6.00
C HIS A 130 8.01 -24.16 5.16
N TRP A 131 7.71 -22.97 5.64
CA TRP A 131 8.32 -21.71 5.22
C TRP A 131 8.53 -20.89 6.47
N PHE A 132 9.55 -21.27 7.26
CA PHE A 132 10.31 -20.25 7.96
C PHE A 132 10.98 -19.41 6.87
N ILE A 133 10.29 -18.38 6.37
CA ILE A 133 11.00 -17.28 5.73
C ILE A 133 11.74 -16.60 6.87
N ASN A 134 12.96 -17.06 7.11
CA ASN A 134 13.90 -16.38 7.96
C ASN A 134 14.22 -15.07 7.22
N PHE A 135 13.47 -14.01 7.49
CA PHE A 135 13.90 -12.65 7.19
C PHE A 135 15.07 -12.33 8.12
N SER A 136 16.20 -13.01 7.92
CA SER A 136 17.49 -12.53 8.41
C SER A 136 17.86 -11.37 7.49
N LEU A 137 17.33 -10.19 7.82
CA LEU A 137 17.78 -8.93 7.26
C LEU A 137 19.21 -8.74 7.76
N LYS A 138 20.16 -8.97 6.87
CA LYS A 138 21.56 -8.61 7.05
C LYS A 138 21.81 -7.28 6.35
#